data_AF-A0A1I4LV04-F1
#
_entry.id   AF-A0A1I4LV04-F1
#
_cell.length_a   1.000
_cell.length_b   1.000
_cell.length_c   1.000
_cell.angle_alpha   90.00
_cell.angle_beta   90.00
_cell.angle_gamma   90.00
#
_symmetry.space_group_name_H-M   'P 1'
#
loop_
_entity.id
_entity.type
_entity.pdbx_description
1 polymer ?
#
loop_
_entity_poly.entity_id
_entity_poly.type
_entity_poly.pdbx_seq_one_letter_code
_entity_poly.pdbx_strand_id
1 'polypeptide(L)'
;MDIIVANAGVEVVYLPAIDITEEDYDKLFTINTKGAFLTVQGGAKHAGDNGRIIYISSSTITNILEGKALYGSSKLAPMYLVEVLAKEIGQYKQLEEIGMDIQPLHLRIVSAALLSSC
;
A
#
# COMPACT_ATOMS: atom_id res chain seq x y z
N MET A 1 7.06 -18.86 0.38
CA MET A 1 6.76 -17.77 -0.56
C MET A 1 7.90 -16.79 -0.50
N ASP A 2 8.44 -16.37 -1.65
CA ASP A 2 9.68 -15.58 -1.68
C ASP A 2 9.40 -14.08 -1.84
N ILE A 3 8.35 -13.71 -2.58
CA ILE A 3 7.96 -12.32 -2.82
C ILE A 3 6.44 -12.20 -2.79
N ILE A 4 5.91 -11.28 -1.97
CA ILE A 4 4.51 -10.88 -1.93
C ILE A 4 4.39 -9.49 -2.53
N VAL A 5 3.51 -9.31 -3.52
CA VAL A 5 3.21 -8.01 -4.12
C VAL A 5 1.75 -7.65 -3.89
N ALA A 6 1.50 -6.71 -2.98
CA ALA A 6 0.17 -6.16 -2.71
C ALA A 6 -0.06 -4.91 -3.58
N ASN A 7 -0.65 -5.11 -4.76
CA ASN A 7 -0.95 -4.06 -5.72
C ASN A 7 -2.45 -3.75 -5.87
N ALA A 8 -3.33 -4.68 -5.52
CA ALA A 8 -4.77 -4.56 -5.78
C ALA A 8 -5.32 -3.23 -5.27
N GLY A 9 -5.95 -2.48 -6.18
CA GLY A 9 -6.62 -1.25 -5.84
C GLY A 9 -7.46 -0.75 -7.01
N VAL A 10 -8.58 -0.12 -6.69
CA VAL A 10 -9.41 0.61 -7.63
C VAL A 10 -9.37 2.09 -7.30
N GLU A 11 -9.46 2.92 -8.32
CA GLU A 11 -9.50 4.36 -8.16
C GLU A 11 -10.93 4.84 -8.42
N VAL A 12 -11.49 5.55 -7.45
CA VAL A 12 -12.70 6.37 -7.66
C VAL A 12 -12.20 7.81 -7.79
N VAL A 13 -12.42 8.39 -8.95
CA VAL A 13 -11.80 9.66 -9.36
C VAL A 13 -12.82 10.79 -9.15
N TYR A 14 -12.39 11.87 -8.51
CA TYR A 14 -13.12 13.15 -8.40
C TYR A 14 -14.41 13.12 -7.57
N LEU A 15 -14.30 12.71 -6.30
CA LEU A 15 -15.38 12.87 -5.33
C LEU A 15 -14.98 13.91 -4.26
N PRO A 16 -15.68 15.06 -4.15
CA PRO A 16 -15.41 16.03 -3.09
C PRO A 16 -15.46 15.37 -1.71
N ALA A 17 -14.51 15.73 -0.84
CA ALA A 17 -14.37 15.06 0.45
C ALA A 17 -15.64 15.10 1.32
N ILE A 18 -16.43 16.17 1.19
CA ILE A 18 -17.67 16.39 1.93
C ILE A 18 -18.86 15.59 1.38
N ASP A 19 -18.76 15.10 0.14
CA ASP A 19 -19.83 14.38 -0.56
C ASP A 19 -19.59 12.87 -0.58
N ILE A 20 -18.52 12.38 0.07
CA ILE A 20 -18.21 10.96 0.18
C ILE A 20 -19.32 10.28 1.00
N THR A 21 -19.98 9.29 0.39
CA THR A 21 -20.97 8.47 1.09
C THR A 21 -20.31 7.31 1.84
N GLU A 22 -21.03 6.70 2.79
CA GLU A 22 -20.58 5.47 3.45
C GLU A 22 -20.39 4.33 2.45
N GLU A 23 -21.23 4.23 1.42
CA GLU A 23 -21.11 3.20 0.38
C GLU A 23 -19.82 3.37 -0.43
N ASP A 24 -19.47 4.61 -0.80
CA ASP A 24 -18.20 4.90 -1.47
C ASP A 24 -17.01 4.48 -0.61
N TYR A 25 -17.07 4.83 0.68
CA TYR A 25 -16.05 4.49 1.67
C TYR A 25 -15.87 2.98 1.78
N ASP A 26 -16.95 2.25 2.06
CA ASP A 26 -16.94 0.81 2.28
C ASP A 26 -16.42 0.07 1.06
N LYS A 27 -16.88 0.47 -0.13
CA LYS A 27 -16.40 -0.12 -1.39
C LYS A 27 -14.90 0.07 -1.56
N LEU A 28 -14.40 1.30 -1.38
CA LEU A 28 -12.99 1.61 -1.63
C LEU A 28 -12.07 1.01 -0.57
N PHE A 29 -12.42 1.14 0.71
CA PHE A 29 -11.63 0.59 1.82
C PHE A 29 -11.66 -0.94 1.86
N THR A 30 -12.76 -1.58 1.49
CA THR A 30 -12.79 -3.05 1.39
C THR A 30 -11.77 -3.55 0.37
N ILE A 31 -11.67 -2.89 -0.79
CA ILE A 31 -10.77 -3.32 -1.87
C ILE A 31 -9.33 -2.89 -1.56
N ASN A 32 -9.09 -1.59 -1.39
CA ASN A 32 -7.74 -1.01 -1.37
C ASN A 32 -7.04 -1.19 -0.01
N THR A 33 -7.81 -1.17 1.08
CA THR A 33 -7.26 -1.23 2.44
C THR A 33 -7.34 -2.64 3.00
N LYS A 34 -8.54 -3.19 3.17
CA LYS A 34 -8.73 -4.52 3.78
C LYS A 34 -8.08 -5.62 2.96
N GLY A 35 -8.27 -5.60 1.63
CA GLY A 35 -7.61 -6.54 0.71
C GLY A 35 -6.09 -6.53 0.88
N ALA A 36 -5.47 -5.34 0.71
CA ALA A 36 -4.03 -5.19 0.86
C ALA A 36 -3.52 -5.57 2.25
N PHE A 37 -4.23 -5.17 3.31
CA PHE A 37 -3.87 -5.47 4.69
C PHE A 37 -3.81 -6.98 4.94
N LEU A 38 -4.86 -7.72 4.54
CA LEU A 38 -4.93 -9.16 4.73
C LEU A 38 -3.92 -9.91 3.84
N THR A 39 -3.67 -9.42 2.62
CA THR A 39 -2.62 -9.98 1.74
C THR A 39 -1.23 -9.80 2.36
N VAL A 40 -0.91 -8.61 2.85
CA VAL A 40 0.39 -8.32 3.50
C VAL A 40 0.54 -9.12 4.79
N GLN A 41 -0.47 -9.15 5.65
CA GLN A 41 -0.43 -9.92 6.90
C GLN A 41 -0.30 -11.42 6.63
N GLY A 42 -1.12 -11.96 5.72
CA GLY A 42 -1.07 -13.37 5.33
C GLY A 42 0.28 -13.71 4.71
N GLY A 43 0.79 -12.85 3.83
CA GLY A 43 2.11 -12.99 3.24
C GLY A 43 3.23 -13.02 4.28
N ALA A 44 3.25 -12.06 5.21
CA ALA A 44 4.24 -12.00 6.28
C ALA A 44 4.28 -13.27 7.14
N LYS A 45 3.11 -13.87 7.42
CA LYS A 45 3.00 -15.13 8.19
C LYS A 45 3.59 -16.36 7.47
N HIS A 46 3.70 -16.33 6.13
CA HIS A 46 4.13 -17.48 5.31
C HIS A 46 5.40 -17.20 4.49
N ALA A 47 5.98 -16.01 4.67
CA ALA A 47 7.23 -15.66 4.04
C ALA A 47 8.35 -16.46 4.72
N GLY A 48 9.15 -17.16 3.91
CA GLY A 48 10.31 -17.88 4.42
C GLY A 48 11.46 -16.93 4.74
N ASP A 49 12.57 -17.49 5.20
CA ASP A 49 13.82 -16.74 5.35
C ASP A 49 14.18 -16.08 4.02
N ASN A 50 14.50 -14.78 4.04
CA ASN A 50 14.73 -13.93 2.85
C ASN A 50 13.49 -13.53 2.04
N GLY A 51 12.29 -13.73 2.59
CA GLY A 51 11.05 -13.26 1.99
C GLY A 51 10.97 -11.73 1.84
N ARG A 52 10.27 -11.26 0.79
CA ARG A 52 10.06 -9.83 0.53
C ARG A 52 8.59 -9.50 0.43
N ILE A 53 8.19 -8.38 1.01
CA ILE A 53 6.86 -7.78 0.86
C ILE A 53 7.03 -6.49 0.06
N ILE A 54 6.23 -6.32 -0.98
CA ILE A 54 6.18 -5.14 -1.84
C ILE A 54 4.74 -4.64 -1.85
N TYR A 55 4.50 -3.42 -1.39
CA TYR A 55 3.20 -2.76 -1.44
C TYR A 55 3.24 -1.62 -2.45
N ILE A 56 2.26 -1.61 -3.36
CA ILE A 56 2.11 -0.56 -4.35
C ILE A 56 1.11 0.47 -3.85
N SER A 57 1.69 1.56 -3.37
CA SER A 57 1.06 2.76 -2.88
C SER A 57 0.84 3.78 -4.01
N SER A 58 0.44 5.00 -3.67
CA SER A 58 0.17 6.09 -4.63
C SER A 58 0.89 7.37 -4.24
N SER A 59 1.30 8.18 -5.22
CA SER A 59 1.79 9.54 -4.96
C SER A 59 0.73 10.45 -4.36
N THR A 60 -0.56 10.13 -4.48
CA THR A 60 -1.67 10.91 -3.87
C THR A 60 -1.61 10.98 -2.35
N ILE A 61 -0.78 10.14 -1.72
CA ILE A 61 -0.50 10.20 -0.28
C ILE A 61 0.41 11.39 0.07
N THR A 62 1.31 11.78 -0.82
CA THR A 62 2.20 12.94 -0.62
C THR A 62 1.73 14.17 -1.39
N ASN A 63 1.16 13.95 -2.58
CA ASN A 63 0.59 14.97 -3.43
C ASN A 63 -0.91 15.06 -3.16
N ILE A 64 -1.29 15.95 -2.25
CA ILE A 64 -2.70 16.16 -1.88
C ILE A 64 -3.40 16.81 -3.07
N LEU A 65 -4.38 16.10 -3.64
CA LEU A 65 -5.16 16.51 -4.80
C LEU A 65 -6.65 16.57 -4.45
N GLU A 66 -7.34 17.58 -4.98
CA GLU A 66 -8.78 17.70 -4.87
C GLU A 66 -9.48 16.45 -5.42
N GLY A 67 -10.54 16.01 -4.75
CA GLY A 67 -11.30 14.82 -5.16
C GLY A 67 -10.59 13.48 -4.95
N LYS A 68 -9.42 13.46 -4.27
CA LYS A 68 -8.65 12.23 -3.98
C LYS A 68 -8.65 11.84 -2.50
N ALA A 69 -9.43 12.51 -1.65
CA ALA A 69 -9.42 12.26 -0.21
C ALA A 69 -9.62 10.78 0.14
N LEU A 70 -10.65 10.14 -0.44
CA LEU A 70 -10.95 8.74 -0.17
C LEU A 70 -9.87 7.80 -0.72
N TYR A 71 -9.46 8.01 -1.97
CA TYR A 71 -8.44 7.18 -2.62
C TYR A 71 -7.08 7.26 -1.93
N GLY A 72 -6.57 8.47 -1.68
CA GLY A 72 -5.30 8.69 -1.00
C GLY A 72 -5.29 8.08 0.39
N SER A 73 -6.38 8.26 1.16
CA SER A 73 -6.53 7.64 2.48
C SER A 73 -6.53 6.11 2.42
N SER A 74 -7.23 5.53 1.44
CA SER A 74 -7.33 4.08 1.27
C SER A 74 -5.98 3.40 0.95
N LYS A 75 -5.07 4.13 0.27
CA LYS A 75 -3.71 3.70 -0.06
C LYS A 75 -2.71 3.97 1.09
N LEU A 76 -2.97 4.97 1.93
CA LEU A 76 -2.13 5.29 3.10
C LEU A 76 -2.26 4.22 4.21
N ALA A 77 -3.48 3.78 4.52
CA ALA A 77 -3.73 2.84 5.62
C ALA A 77 -2.88 1.54 5.57
N PRO A 78 -2.86 0.77 4.47
CA PRO A 78 -2.04 -0.45 4.39
C PRO A 78 -0.53 -0.14 4.25
N MET A 79 -0.14 1.05 3.78
CA MET A 79 1.27 1.47 3.75
C MET A 79 1.83 1.52 5.18
N TYR A 80 1.06 2.04 6.13
CA TYR A 80 1.45 2.09 7.53
C TYR A 80 1.68 0.68 8.12
N LEU A 81 0.85 -0.30 7.76
CA LEU A 81 1.06 -1.70 8.15
C LEU A 81 2.42 -2.21 7.65
N VAL A 82 2.77 -1.95 6.39
CA VAL A 82 4.03 -2.41 5.81
C VAL A 82 5.23 -1.79 6.54
N GLU A 83 5.14 -0.51 6.91
CA GLU A 83 6.19 0.15 7.69
C GLU A 83 6.33 -0.43 9.10
N VAL A 84 5.21 -0.75 9.77
CA VAL A 84 5.23 -1.41 11.08
C VAL A 84 5.84 -2.81 10.97
N LEU A 85 5.37 -3.62 10.02
CA LEU A 85 5.92 -4.95 9.79
C LEU A 85 7.42 -4.88 9.51
N ALA A 86 7.86 -3.95 8.67
CA ALA A 86 9.28 -3.82 8.37
C ALA A 86 10.13 -3.54 9.61
N LYS A 87 9.59 -2.87 10.65
CA LYS A 87 10.26 -2.68 11.95
C LYS A 87 10.19 -3.93 12.84
N GLU A 88 9.12 -4.72 12.73
CA GLU A 88 8.92 -5.92 13.55
C GLU A 88 9.74 -7.13 13.05
N ILE A 89 9.92 -7.26 11.73
CA ILE A 89 10.40 -8.52 11.12
C ILE A 89 11.67 -8.40 10.28
N GLY A 90 12.29 -7.23 10.08
CA GLY A 90 13.50 -7.15 9.25
C GLY A 90 14.33 -5.87 9.37
N GLN A 91 15.47 -5.85 8.68
CA GLN A 91 16.19 -4.60 8.45
C GLN A 91 15.53 -3.84 7.28
N TYR A 92 15.03 -2.65 7.59
CA TYR A 92 14.39 -1.75 6.64
C TYR A 92 15.37 -1.31 5.55
N LYS A 93 15.12 -1.68 4.27
CA LYS A 93 15.64 -0.92 3.13
C LYS A 93 14.55 0.02 2.65
N GLN A 94 14.79 1.30 2.94
CA GLN A 94 13.92 2.42 2.66
C GLN A 94 13.60 2.57 1.18
N LEU A 95 12.33 2.87 0.91
CA LEU A 95 11.76 3.62 -0.21
C LEU A 95 12.66 3.71 -1.46
N GLU A 96 12.48 2.78 -2.40
CA GLU A 96 12.84 3.05 -3.79
C GLU A 96 11.59 3.61 -4.49
N GLU A 97 11.58 4.93 -4.66
CA GLU A 97 10.71 5.57 -5.64
C GLU A 97 11.16 5.11 -7.02
N ILE A 98 10.53 4.06 -7.55
CA ILE A 98 10.61 3.80 -9.00
C ILE A 98 9.63 4.78 -9.64
N GLY A 99 10.10 6.02 -9.81
CA GLY A 99 9.42 7.05 -10.58
C GLY A 99 9.37 6.61 -12.04
N MET A 100 8.34 5.84 -12.39
CA MET A 100 8.00 5.61 -13.79
C MET A 100 7.18 6.82 -14.23
N ASP A 101 7.87 7.82 -14.81
CA ASP A 101 7.24 9.00 -15.40
C ASP A 101 6.48 8.58 -16.67
N ILE A 102 5.31 8.01 -16.45
CA ILE A 102 4.29 7.79 -17.46
C ILE A 102 3.02 8.42 -16.89
N GLN A 103 2.71 9.65 -17.30
CA GLN A 103 1.37 10.21 -17.13
C GLN A 103 0.39 9.14 -17.64
N PRO A 104 -0.49 8.55 -16.80
CA PRO A 104 -1.08 9.11 -15.58
C PRO A 104 -0.82 8.33 -14.26
N LEU A 105 0.09 7.35 -14.18
CA LEU A 105 0.12 6.39 -13.07
C LEU A 105 1.29 6.60 -12.10
N HIS A 106 1.12 7.51 -11.13
CA HIS A 106 2.13 7.73 -10.09
C HIS A 106 2.00 6.68 -8.96
N LEU A 107 2.75 5.59 -9.08
CA LEU A 107 2.82 4.50 -8.11
C LEU A 107 4.02 4.68 -7.19
N ARG A 108 3.84 4.40 -5.89
CA ARG A 108 4.93 4.41 -4.90
C ARG A 108 5.16 3.00 -4.37
N ILE A 109 6.38 2.51 -4.40
CA ILE A 109 6.70 1.16 -3.93
C ILE A 109 7.24 1.23 -2.51
N VAL A 110 6.65 0.44 -1.61
CA VAL A 110 7.17 0.23 -0.24
C VAL A 110 7.55 -1.22 -0.09
N SER A 111 8.76 -1.51 0.38
CA SER A 111 9.25 -2.88 0.54
C SER A 111 9.77 -3.18 1.94
N ALA A 112 9.58 -4.43 2.38
CA ALA A 112 10.16 -4.99 3.60
C ALA A 112 10.86 -6.32 3.25
N ALA A 113 12.06 -6.54 3.81
CA ALA A 113 12.82 -7.77 3.62
C ALA A 113 13.01 -8.50 4.95
N LEU A 114 12.68 -9.78 4.97
CA LEU A 114 12.89 -10.70 6.09
C LEU A 114 14.30 -11.26 5.99
N LEU A 115 15.29 -10.66 6.66
CA LEU A 115 16.63 -11.26 6.70
C LEU A 115 16.66 -12.39 7.73
N SER A 116 17.32 -13.50 7.40
CA SER A 116 17.59 -14.55 8.38
C SER A 116 18.45 -13.96 9.52
N SER A 117 17.98 -14.07 10.76
CA SER A 117 18.78 -13.78 11.95
C SER A 117 19.99 -14.71 11.96
N CYS A 118 21.19 -14.18 11.75
CA CYS A 118 22.44 -14.88 12.02
C CYS A 118 22.97 -14.46 13.39
#